data_AF-A0A1H0DR41-F1
#
_entry.id   AF-A0A1H0DR41-F1
#
_cell.length_a   1.000
_cell.length_b   1.000
_cell.length_c   1.000
_cell.angle_alpha   90.00
_cell.angle_beta   90.00
_cell.angle_gamma   90.00
#
_symmetry.space_group_name_H-M   'P 1'
#
loop_
_entity.id
_entity.type
_entity.pdbx_description
1 polymer ?
#
loop_
_entity_poly.entity_id
_entity_poly.type
_entity_poly.pdbx_seq_one_letter_code
_entity_poly.pdbx_strand_id
1 'polypeptide(L)' 'MEKQYSLIVLDAEGEMQDIMDPRNGEALDEIMTKDLDSAKNYYDELKNSYKDFSVKMLLK' A
#
# COMPACT_ATOMS: atom_id res chain seq x y z
N MET A 1 7.61 -11.84 17.16
CA MET A 1 7.00 -11.58 15.85
C MET A 1 7.68 -10.36 15.30
N GLU A 2 8.33 -10.47 14.13
CA GLU A 2 8.86 -9.30 13.43
C GLU A 2 7.67 -8.45 13.00
N LYS A 3 7.66 -7.16 13.38
CA LYS A 3 6.61 -6.23 12.97
C LYS A 3 6.66 -6.08 11.45
N GLN A 4 5.54 -6.30 10.78
CA GLN A 4 5.42 -6.04 9.35
C GLN A 4 4.40 -4.92 9.11
N TYR A 5 4.66 -4.10 8.11
CA TYR A 5 3.73 -3.06 7.68
C TYR A 5 3.13 -3.50 6.35
N SER A 6 1.81 -3.54 6.29
CA SER A 6 1.04 -3.80 5.07
C SER A 6 0.43 -2.50 4.59
N LEU A 7 0.49 -2.25 3.29
CA LEU A 7 -0.18 -1.14 2.63
C LEU A 7 -1.22 -1.68 1.66
N ILE A 8 -2.44 -1.14 1.77
CA ILE A 8 -3.56 -1.47 0.91
C ILE A 8 -4.19 -0.18 0.37
N VAL A 9 -4.79 -0.29 -0.81
CA VAL A 9 -5.58 0.78 -1.44
C VAL A 9 -7.04 0.37 -1.44
N LEU A 10 -7.91 1.26 -0.97
CA LEU A 10 -9.36 1.07 -0.91
C LEU A 10 -10.05 2.09 -1.81
N ASP A 11 -11.00 1.66 -2.61
CA ASP A 11 -11.82 2.58 -3.41
C ASP A 11 -12.87 3.34 -2.57
N ALA A 12 -13.70 4.11 -3.25
CA ALA A 12 -14.77 4.89 -2.62
C ALA A 12 -15.86 4.02 -1.96
N GLU A 13 -16.00 2.75 -2.37
CA GLU A 13 -16.93 1.78 -1.81
C GLU A 13 -16.28 1.00 -0.64
N GLY A 14 -14.96 1.14 -0.47
CA GLY A 14 -14.19 0.48 0.57
C GLY A 14 -13.67 -0.90 0.17
N GLU A 15 -13.69 -1.23 -1.13
CA GLU A 15 -13.14 -2.49 -1.65
C GLU A 15 -11.63 -2.36 -1.89
N MET A 16 -10.90 -3.44 -1.62
CA MET A 16 -9.47 -3.50 -1.91
C MET A 16 -9.22 -3.52 -3.40
N GLN A 17 -8.24 -2.74 -3.83
CA GLN A 17 -7.85 -2.62 -5.23
C GLN A 17 -6.40 -3.05 -5.40
N ASP A 18 -6.14 -3.65 -6.56
CA ASP A 18 -4.80 -4.04 -6.95
C ASP A 18 -3.87 -2.82 -7.03
N ILE A 19 -2.75 -2.94 -6.33
CA ILE A 19 -1.66 -1.99 -6.34
C ILE A 19 -0.67 -2.39 -7.43
N MET A 20 -0.36 -1.47 -8.35
CA MET A 20 0.69 -1.70 -9.31
C MET A 20 2.05 -1.45 -8.64
N ASP A 21 2.84 -2.50 -8.44
CA ASP A 21 4.17 -2.39 -7.84
C ASP A 21 5.11 -1.63 -8.78
N PRO A 22 5.68 -0.49 -8.35
CA PRO A 22 6.50 0.35 -9.22
C PRO A 22 7.83 -0.31 -9.63
N ARG A 23 8.26 -1.40 -8.98
CA ARG A 23 9.55 -2.07 -9.24
C ARG A 23 9.50 -3.03 -10.42
N ASN A 24 8.38 -3.74 -10.58
CA ASN A 24 8.20 -4.81 -11.57
C ASN A 24 6.92 -4.63 -12.41
N GLY A 25 6.03 -3.70 -12.04
CA GLY A 25 4.75 -3.47 -12.70
C GLY A 25 3.70 -4.54 -12.41
N GLU A 26 3.93 -5.41 -11.42
CA GLU A 26 2.96 -6.46 -11.05
C GLU A 26 1.82 -5.88 -10.22
N ALA A 27 0.61 -6.37 -10.49
CA ALA A 27 -0.56 -6.09 -9.65
C ALA A 27 -0.48 -6.92 -8.37
N LEU A 28 -0.50 -6.26 -7.22
CA LEU A 28 -0.43 -6.85 -5.89
C LEU A 28 -1.62 -6.36 -5.04
N ASP A 29 -2.24 -7.26 -4.28
CA ASP A 29 -3.29 -6.86 -3.32
C ASP A 29 -2.75 -5.99 -2.17
N GLU A 30 -1.49 -6.25 -1.73
CA GLU A 30 -0.85 -5.53 -0.64
C GLU A 30 0.67 -5.37 -0.83
N ILE A 31 1.21 -4.21 -0.44
CA ILE A 31 2.66 -4.00 -0.32
C ILE A 31 3.08 -4.30 1.12
N MET A 32 3.94 -5.30 1.29
CA MET A 32 4.50 -5.70 2.58
C MET A 32 5.91 -5.15 2.76
N THR A 33 6.15 -4.41 3.83
CA THR A 33 7.47 -3.91 4.22
C THR A 33 7.84 -4.33 5.64
N LYS A 34 9.14 -4.44 5.90
CA LYS A 34 9.67 -4.79 7.24
C LYS A 34 9.99 -3.56 8.08
N ASP A 35 10.24 -2.43 7.43
CA ASP A 35 10.60 -1.17 8.07
C ASP A 35 9.54 -0.09 7.83
N LEU A 36 9.38 0.76 8.84
CA LEU A 36 8.36 1.82 8.86
C LEU A 36 8.67 2.93 7.84
N ASP A 37 9.94 3.23 7.61
CA ASP A 37 10.33 4.29 6.68
C ASP A 37 9.99 3.91 5.23
N SER A 38 10.26 2.66 4.82
CA SER A 38 9.79 2.15 3.53
C SER A 38 8.27 2.12 3.45
N ALA A 39 7.58 1.74 4.53
CA ALA A 39 6.12 1.76 4.56
C ALA A 39 5.56 3.17 4.31
N LYS A 40 6.17 4.19 4.92
CA LYS A 40 5.77 5.59 4.71
C LYS A 40 6.06 6.07 3.29
N ASN A 41 7.23 5.74 2.74
CA ASN A 41 7.58 6.11 1.38
C ASN A 41 6.57 5.52 0.38
N TYR A 42 6.27 4.22 0.48
CA TYR A 42 5.26 3.59 -0.37
C TYR A 42 3.87 4.17 -0.11
N TYR A 43 3.49 4.46 1.12
CA TYR A 43 2.21 5.11 1.42
C TYR A 43 2.05 6.44 0.68
N ASP A 44 3.07 7.29 0.70
CA ASP A 44 3.04 8.59 0.02
C ASP A 44 3.04 8.43 -1.50
N GLU A 45 3.77 7.46 -2.05
CA GLU A 45 3.73 7.11 -3.48
C GLU A 45 2.33 6.65 -3.90
N LEU A 46 1.73 5.72 -3.14
CA LEU A 46 0.38 5.23 -3.41
C LEU A 46 -0.65 6.35 -3.32
N LYS A 47 -0.54 7.23 -2.31
CA LYS A 47 -1.47 8.35 -2.15
C LYS A 47 -1.38 9.36 -3.30
N ASN A 48 -0.19 9.53 -3.89
CA ASN A 48 0.00 10.38 -5.06
C ASN A 48 -0.53 9.75 -6.35
N SER A 49 -0.39 8.43 -6.50
CA SER A 49 -0.84 7.66 -7.67
C SER A 49 -2.35 7.43 -7.66
N TYR A 50 -2.92 7.11 -6.50
CA TYR A 50 -4.33 6.74 -6.32
C TYR A 50 -5.10 7.85 -5.61
N LYS A 51 -5.23 9.01 -6.26
CA LYS A 51 -5.83 10.22 -5.66
C LYS A 51 -7.28 10.08 -5.23
N ASP A 52 -8.03 9.21 -5.91
CA ASP A 52 -9.45 8.96 -5.65
C ASP A 52 -9.69 7.79 -4.68
N PHE A 53 -8.61 7.19 -4.17
CA PHE A 53 -8.66 6.03 -3.29
C PHE A 53 -8.11 6.38 -1.90
N SER A 54 -8.52 5.59 -0.92
CA SER A 54 -8.00 5.64 0.44
C SER A 54 -6.86 4.65 0.61
N VAL A 55 -5.66 5.14 0.89
CA VAL A 55 -4.51 4.29 1.25
C VAL A 55 -4.52 4.03 2.75
N LYS A 56 -4.30 2.79 3.18
CA LYS A 56 -4.16 2.41 4.60
C LYS A 56 -2.87 1.67 4.86
N MET A 57 -2.26 1.97 6.00
CA MET A 57 -1.11 1.24 6.54
C MET A 57 -1.55 0.43 7.77
N LEU A 58 -1.31 -0.87 7.75
CA LEU A 58 -1.68 -1.82 8.79
C LEU A 58 -0.42 -2.40 9.43
N LEU A 59 -0.40 -2.54 10.75
CA LEU A 59 0.65 -3.24 11.48
C LEU A 59 0.23 -4.71 11.65
N LYS A 60 1.04 -5.64 11.12
CA LYS A 60 0.86 -7.09 11.24
C LYS A 60 1.93 -7.71 12.15
#